data_AF-K0VI54-F1
#
_entry.id   AF-K0VI54-F1
#
_cell.length_a   1.000
_cell.length_b   1.000
_cell.length_c   1.000
_cell.angle_alpha   90.00
_cell.angle_beta   90.00
_cell.angle_gamma   90.00
#
_symmetry.space_group_name_H-M   'P 1'
#
loop_
_entity.id
_entity.type
_entity.pdbx_description
1 polymer ?
#
loop_
_entity_poly.entity_id
_entity_poly.type
_entity_poly.pdbx_seq_one_letter_code
_entity_poly.pdbx_strand_id
1 'polypeptide(L)'
;MIQHSGITKPALQPDDLKMLTAVLHEWCREKSCGIASPQAQHVARELVSWFECGIRDRHRLAGLMRHMHLDLQNLPITRNAQPVRHEAAA
;
A
#
# COMPACT_ATOMS: atom_id res chain seq x y z
N MET A 1 -30.05 -0.29 13.05
CA MET A 1 -29.04 0.68 13.51
C MET A 1 -27.66 0.10 13.24
N ILE A 2 -27.00 0.53 12.17
CA ILE A 2 -25.61 0.16 11.89
C ILE A 2 -24.72 1.06 12.74
N GLN A 3 -24.22 0.52 13.85
CA GLN A 3 -23.23 1.20 14.68
C GLN A 3 -21.92 1.27 13.89
N HIS A 4 -21.74 2.32 13.10
CA HIS A 4 -20.43 2.77 12.66
C HIS A 4 -19.72 3.28 13.92
N SER A 5 -19.13 2.34 14.66
CA SER A 5 -18.13 2.64 15.67
C SER A 5 -17.18 3.65 15.04
N GLY A 6 -17.04 4.82 15.66
CA GLY A 6 -16.05 5.81 15.25
C GLY A 6 -14.68 5.17 15.34
N ILE A 7 -14.25 4.54 14.24
CA ILE A 7 -12.92 3.96 14.11
C ILE A 7 -11.99 5.15 14.02
N THR A 8 -11.54 5.61 15.19
CA THR A 8 -10.32 6.37 15.29
C THR A 8 -9.24 5.42 14.78
N LYS A 9 -8.86 5.55 13.50
CA LYS A 9 -7.67 4.89 12.99
C LYS A 9 -6.55 5.27 13.97
N PRO A 10 -5.97 4.32 14.72
CA PRO A 10 -4.89 4.68 15.63
C PRO A 10 -3.81 5.34 14.78
N ALA A 11 -3.51 6.60 15.10
CA ALA A 11 -2.53 7.36 14.36
C ALA A 11 -1.22 6.55 14.36
N LEU A 12 -0.69 6.28 13.17
CA LEU A 12 0.64 5.70 13.00
C LEU A 12 1.60 6.49 13.87
N GLN A 13 2.17 5.84 14.88
CA GLN A 13 3.12 6.52 15.74
C GLN A 13 4.38 6.84 14.92
N PRO A 14 5.11 7.91 15.27
CA PRO A 14 6.35 8.23 14.58
C PRO A 14 7.38 7.09 14.62
N ASP A 15 7.39 6.28 15.68
CA ASP A 15 8.21 5.07 15.77
C ASP A 15 7.78 3.97 14.81
N ASP A 16 6.47 3.74 14.66
CA ASP A 16 5.94 2.80 13.67
C ASP A 16 6.33 3.25 12.25
N LEU A 17 6.20 4.54 11.95
CA LEU A 17 6.58 5.10 10.66
C LEU A 17 8.08 4.92 10.37
N LYS A 18 8.95 5.16 11.36
CA LYS A 18 10.40 4.90 11.23
C LYS A 18 10.69 3.43 10.92
N MET A 19 9.98 2.50 11.58
CA MET A 19 10.11 1.07 11.31
C MET A 19 9.69 0.74 9.86
N LEU A 20 8.51 1.20 9.44
CA LEU A 20 7.99 0.97 8.08
C LEU A 20 8.94 1.55 7.02
N THR A 21 9.45 2.77 7.23
CA THR A 21 10.44 3.40 6.34
C THR A 21 11.74 2.59 6.30
N ALA A 22 12.24 2.10 7.43
CA ALA A 22 13.45 1.27 7.46
C ALA A 22 13.30 -0.04 6.67
N VAL A 23 12.13 -0.70 6.79
CA VAL A 23 11.81 -1.91 5.99
C VAL A 23 11.75 -1.59 4.51
N LEU A 24 11.09 -0.49 4.15
CA LEU A 24 11.00 -0.04 2.76
C LEU A 24 12.39 0.26 2.16
N HIS A 25 13.26 0.92 2.92
CA HIS A 25 14.63 1.21 2.48
C HIS A 25 15.46 -0.05 2.25
N GLU A 26 15.33 -1.05 3.14
CA GLU A 26 16.00 -2.34 2.98
C GLU A 26 15.57 -3.03 1.68
N TRP A 27 14.26 -3.10 1.44
CA TRP A 27 13.71 -3.69 0.22
C TRP A 27 14.10 -2.93 -1.04
N CYS A 28 14.14 -1.59 -0.99
CA CYS A 28 14.61 -0.78 -2.12
C CYS A 28 16.07 -1.10 -2.48
N ARG A 29 16.92 -1.33 -1.47
CA ARG A 29 18.31 -1.77 -1.69
C ARG A 29 18.36 -3.17 -2.28
N GLU A 30 17.55 -4.10 -1.80
CA GLU A 30 17.48 -5.48 -2.34
C GLU A 30 17.02 -5.50 -3.80
N LYS A 31 16.05 -4.65 -4.17
CA LYS A 31 15.52 -4.54 -5.54
C LYS A 31 16.27 -3.57 -6.44
N SER A 32 17.30 -2.91 -5.92
CA SER A 32 18.04 -1.86 -6.64
C SER A 32 17.11 -0.78 -7.22
N CYS A 33 16.12 -0.34 -6.46
CA CYS A 33 15.22 0.76 -6.84
C CYS A 33 15.37 1.97 -5.90
N GLY A 34 14.99 3.14 -6.40
CA GLY A 34 15.00 4.36 -5.60
C GLY A 34 13.80 4.42 -4.65
N ILE A 35 13.97 5.08 -3.50
CA ILE A 35 12.88 5.32 -2.54
C ILE A 35 11.75 6.17 -3.14
N ALA A 36 12.06 6.99 -4.13
CA ALA A 36 11.10 7.82 -4.88
C ALA A 36 10.50 7.09 -6.09
N SER A 37 10.90 5.84 -6.36
CA SER A 37 10.38 5.09 -7.50
C SER A 37 8.91 4.69 -7.27
N PRO A 38 8.10 4.59 -8.35
CA PRO A 38 6.70 4.16 -8.24
C PRO A 38 6.52 2.83 -7.49
N GLN A 39 7.47 1.92 -7.63
CA GLN A 39 7.51 0.64 -6.94
C GLN A 39 7.63 0.82 -5.43
N ALA A 40 8.54 1.67 -4.97
CA ALA A 40 8.73 1.97 -3.55
C ALA A 40 7.48 2.65 -2.94
N GLN A 41 6.84 3.56 -3.69
CA GLN A 41 5.59 4.18 -3.26
C GLN A 41 4.44 3.18 -3.11
N HIS A 42 4.35 2.21 -4.02
CA HIS A 42 3.35 1.15 -3.95
C HIS A 42 3.58 0.27 -2.72
N VAL A 43 4.81 -0.21 -2.54
CA VAL A 43 5.21 -1.00 -1.35
C VAL A 43 4.96 -0.24 -0.05
N ALA A 44 5.21 1.08 -0.01
CA ALA A 44 4.93 1.89 1.16
C ALA A 44 3.44 1.88 1.56
N ARG A 45 2.54 1.90 0.57
CA ARG A 45 1.09 1.84 0.80
C ARG A 45 0.67 0.47 1.35
N GLU A 46 1.22 -0.60 0.78
CA GLU A 46 0.96 -1.96 1.26
C GLU A 46 1.49 -2.18 2.68
N LEU A 47 2.68 -1.67 2.99
CA LEU A 47 3.25 -1.68 4.33
C LEU A 47 2.31 -1.03 5.36
N VAL A 48 1.76 0.14 5.02
CA VAL A 48 0.78 0.83 5.88
C VAL A 48 -0.51 0.01 5.98
N SER A 49 -1.02 -0.53 4.87
CA SER A 49 -2.24 -1.35 4.85
C SER A 49 -2.12 -2.61 5.73
N TRP A 50 -1.01 -3.34 5.63
CA TRP A 50 -0.74 -4.50 6.49
C TRP A 50 -0.58 -4.10 7.96
N PHE A 51 0.07 -2.97 8.23
CA PHE A 51 0.21 -2.44 9.58
C PHE A 51 -1.16 -2.08 10.19
N GLU A 52 -2.01 -1.40 9.43
CA GLU A 52 -3.38 -1.05 9.83
C GLU A 52 -4.26 -2.31 10.01
N CYS A 53 -4.01 -3.38 9.26
CA CYS A 53 -4.66 -4.67 9.42
C CYS A 53 -4.21 -5.42 10.69
N GLY A 54 -3.10 -5.00 11.32
CA GLY A 54 -2.57 -5.57 12.56
C GLY A 54 -1.22 -6.27 12.43
N ILE A 55 -0.57 -6.21 11.26
CA ILE A 55 0.76 -6.80 11.04
C ILE A 55 1.83 -5.77 11.41
N ARG A 56 2.24 -5.78 12.68
CA ARG A 56 3.24 -4.84 13.22
C ARG A 56 4.66 -5.40 13.31
N ASP A 57 4.85 -6.66 12.94
CA ASP A 57 6.16 -7.30 12.99
C ASP A 57 7.00 -6.99 11.75
N ARG A 58 8.21 -6.48 11.98
CA ARG A 58 9.17 -6.11 10.92
C ARG A 58 9.49 -7.29 10.00
N HIS A 59 9.76 -8.47 10.56
CA HIS A 59 10.15 -9.64 9.78
C HIS A 59 9.01 -10.16 8.93
N ARG A 60 7.78 -10.11 9.47
CA ARG A 60 6.57 -10.49 8.75
C ARG A 60 6.29 -9.54 7.59
N LEU A 61 6.42 -8.23 7.80
CA LEU A 61 6.30 -7.22 6.74
C LEU A 61 7.35 -7.44 5.64
N ALA A 62 8.62 -7.61 6.00
CA ALA A 62 9.68 -7.90 5.03
C ALA A 62 9.43 -9.22 4.27
N GLY A 63 8.96 -10.25 4.97
CA GLY A 63 8.57 -11.52 4.37
C GLY A 63 7.45 -11.37 3.35
N LEU A 64 6.39 -10.63 3.68
CA LEU A 64 5.28 -10.35 2.76
C LEU A 64 5.77 -9.64 1.50
N MET A 65 6.65 -8.65 1.63
CA MET A 65 7.19 -7.90 0.49
C MET A 65 8.06 -8.74 -0.46
N ARG A 66 8.73 -9.78 0.05
CA ARG A 66 9.50 -10.71 -0.80
C ARG A 66 8.59 -11.66 -1.59
N HIS A 67 7.46 -12.05 -1.00
CA HIS A 67 6.47 -12.91 -1.65
C HIS A 67 5.48 -12.13 -2.52
N MET A 68 5.34 -10.83 -2.27
CA MET A 68 4.54 -9.94 -3.09
C MET A 68 5.22 -9.80 -4.45
N HIS A 69 4.74 -10.57 -5.42
CA HIS A 69 5.04 -10.30 -6.81
C HIS A 69 4.35 -8.97 -7.13
N LEU A 70 5.13 -7.89 -7.24
CA LEU A 70 4.65 -6.59 -7.67
C LEU A 70 4.14 -6.71 -9.11
N ASP A 71 2.90 -7.14 -9.27
CA ASP A 71 2.18 -7.05 -10.54
C ASP A 71 1.79 -5.58 -10.73
N LEU A 72 2.79 -4.76 -11.03
CA LEU A 72 2.63 -3.35 -11.42
C LEU A 72 1.82 -3.19 -12.71
N GLN A 73 1.43 -4.29 -13.37
CA GLN A 73 0.64 -4.27 -14.60
C GLN A 73 -0.87 -4.21 -14.35
N ASN A 74 -1.35 -4.41 -13.12
CA ASN A 74 -2.78 -4.41 -12.83
C ASN A 74 -3.20 -3.48 -11.69
N LEU A 75 -2.48 -2.37 -11.47
CA LEU A 75 -3.04 -1.29 -10.67
C LEU A 75 -4.06 -0.54 -11.55
N PRO A 76 -5.38 -0.58 -11.27
CA PRO A 76 -6.23 0.49 -11.74
C PRO A 76 -5.73 1.74 -11.02
N ILE A 77 -4.82 2.48 -11.68
CA ILE A 77 -4.77 3.93 -11.49
C ILE A 77 -6.23 4.31 -11.54
N THR A 78 -6.77 4.83 -10.44
CA THR A 78 -8.15 5.29 -10.36
C THR A 78 -8.36 6.27 -11.51
N ARG A 79 -8.79 5.74 -12.66
CA ARG A 79 -9.20 6.46 -13.84
C ARG A 79 -10.62 6.86 -13.54
N ASN A 80 -10.75 7.75 -12.55
CA ASN A 80 -11.99 8.44 -12.29
C ASN A 80 -12.16 9.51 -13.38
N ALA A 81 -12.37 9.04 -14.60
CA ALA A 81 -12.83 9.77 -15.78
C ALA A 81 -13.12 8.73 -16.88
N GLN A 82 -14.05 7.81 -16.62
CA GLN A 82 -14.80 7.20 -17.71
C GLN A 82 -16.15 7.93 -17.79
N PRO A 83 -16.38 8.82 -18.77
CA PRO A 83 -17.73 9.17 -19.14
C PRO A 83 -18.35 7.91 -19.75
N VAL A 84 -19.39 7.39 -19.09
CA VAL A 84 -20.22 6.32 -19.61
C VAL A 84 -20.80 6.76 -20.96
N ARG A 85 -20.20 6.33 -22.07
CA ARG A 85 -20.87 6.34 -23.37
C ARG A 85 -21.74 5.10 -23.40
N HIS A 86 -22.96 5.22 -22.89
CA HIS A 86 -24.03 4.32 -23.29
C HIS A 86 -24.44 4.69 -24.71
N GLU A 87 -24.09 3.80 -25.64
CA GLU A 87 -24.68 3.69 -26.97
C GLU A 87 -26.06 3.01 -26.82
N ALA A 88 -27.09 3.68 -27.33
CA ALA A 88 -28.37 3.10 -27.74
C ALA A 88 -28.89 4.04 -28.85
N ALA A 89 -28.73 3.75 -30.14
CA ALA A 89 -29.40 2.73 -30.94
C ALA A 89 -30.88 3.06 -31.21
N ALA A 90 -31.15 3.27 -32.52
CA ALA A 90 -32.44 3.46 -33.23
C ALA A 90 -33.11 4.84 -33.14
#